data_AF-A0A2K9A8J8-F1
#
_entry.id   AF-A0A2K9A8J8-F1
#
_cell.length_a   1.000
_cell.length_b   1.000
_cell.length_c   1.000
_cell.angle_alpha   90.00
_cell.angle_beta   90.00
_cell.angle_gamma   90.00
#
_symmetry.space_group_name_H-M   'P 1'
#
loop_
_entity.id
_entity.type
_entity.pdbx_description
1 polymer ?
#
loop_
_entity_poly.entity_id
_entity_poly.type
_entity_poly.pdbx_seq_one_letter_code
_entity_poly.pdbx_strand_id
1 'polypeptide(L)'
;MIRIITIVLISFASLVPYLVIFNRWLDVGNDLAGWISIALGWIVTPILLLHFWKAKPSPEVIPVDINDPIIQKLIDRSRSELNRFLAGLEEGKKEAYVKFPYKFGDEIEHVWGLAHSIKDGCVIVSLESNPVGEVTEEVYERLSIDLDSLEDWMLVDRSGKTYGGYSILGLAKVYTRDYGRLPKAYTRDLDRFVDFSWPEKN
;
A
#
# COMPACT_ATOMS: atom_id res chain seq x y z
N MET A 1 0.98 -16.13 6.62
CA MET A 1 1.00 -17.51 7.16
C MET A 1 2.41 -18.01 7.49
N ILE A 2 3.38 -17.94 6.55
CA ILE A 2 4.77 -18.41 6.77
C ILE A 2 5.43 -17.83 8.04
N ARG A 3 5.31 -16.52 8.30
CA ARG A 3 5.92 -15.88 9.49
C ARG A 3 5.50 -16.52 10.81
N ILE A 4 4.20 -16.79 10.99
CA ILE A 4 3.67 -17.36 12.24
C ILE A 4 4.23 -18.77 12.43
N ILE A 5 4.26 -19.56 11.36
CA ILE A 5 4.85 -20.91 11.37
C ILE A 5 6.34 -20.82 11.74
N THR A 6 7.09 -19.90 11.16
CA THR A 6 8.51 -19.72 11.49
C THR A 6 8.72 -19.30 12.95
N ILE A 7 7.91 -18.38 13.47
CA ILE A 7 7.98 -17.98 14.89
C ILE A 7 7.70 -19.18 15.80
N VAL A 8 6.66 -19.97 15.51
CA VAL A 8 6.34 -21.18 16.27
C VAL A 8 7.49 -22.19 16.24
N LEU A 9 8.13 -22.40 15.09
CA LEU A 9 9.27 -23.30 14.97
C LEU A 9 10.49 -22.80 15.76
N ILE A 10 10.80 -21.49 15.71
CA ILE A 10 11.90 -20.90 16.49
C ILE A 10 11.60 -20.99 17.99
N SER A 11 10.38 -20.65 18.40
CA SER A 11 9.89 -20.77 19.77
C SER A 11 10.03 -22.19 20.30
N PHE A 12 9.62 -23.20 19.52
CA PHE A 12 9.77 -24.59 19.90
C PHE A 12 11.24 -25.03 19.97
N ALA A 13 12.05 -24.67 18.98
CA ALA A 13 13.48 -25.00 18.96
C ALA A 13 14.25 -24.33 20.11
N SER A 14 13.79 -23.18 20.62
CA SER A 14 14.42 -22.46 21.73
C SER A 14 14.26 -23.13 23.09
N LEU A 15 13.33 -24.09 23.24
CA LEU A 15 13.09 -24.80 24.50
C LEU A 15 14.34 -25.55 25.00
N VAL A 16 15.06 -26.21 24.08
CA VAL A 16 16.25 -27.01 24.42
C VAL A 16 17.42 -26.12 24.88
N PRO A 17 17.80 -25.05 24.14
CA PRO A 17 18.77 -24.07 24.63
C PRO A 17 18.41 -23.48 25.99
N TYR A 18 17.15 -23.08 26.22
CA TYR A 18 16.75 -22.57 27.53
C TYR A 18 16.92 -23.61 28.62
N LEU A 19 16.46 -24.84 28.40
CA LEU A 19 16.58 -25.91 29.39
C LEU A 19 18.06 -26.17 29.74
N VAL A 20 18.94 -26.23 28.74
CA VAL A 20 20.37 -26.39 28.97
C VAL A 20 20.95 -25.23 29.76
N ILE A 21 20.61 -23.98 29.44
CA ILE A 21 21.11 -22.80 30.15
C ILE A 21 20.67 -22.82 31.62
N PHE A 22 19.37 -22.98 31.89
CA PHE A 22 18.87 -22.92 33.27
C PHE A 22 19.32 -24.10 34.13
N ASN A 23 19.33 -25.30 33.55
CA ASN A 23 19.72 -26.50 34.28
C ASN A 23 21.24 -26.56 34.48
N ARG A 24 22.02 -26.43 33.40
CA ARG A 24 23.45 -26.73 33.44
C ARG A 24 24.33 -25.55 33.85
N TRP A 25 23.90 -24.32 33.57
CA TRP A 25 24.73 -23.14 33.79
C TRP A 25 24.27 -22.32 34.99
N LEU A 26 22.96 -22.32 35.27
CA LEU A 26 22.37 -21.58 36.39
C LEU A 26 21.98 -22.48 37.57
N ASP A 27 22.24 -23.80 37.45
CA ASP A 27 22.00 -24.82 38.49
C ASP A 27 20.55 -24.79 39.05
N VAL A 28 19.59 -24.46 38.18
CA VAL A 28 18.16 -24.47 38.53
C VAL A 28 17.68 -25.92 38.46
N GLY A 29 16.98 -26.37 39.51
CA GLY A 29 16.43 -27.73 39.57
C GLY A 29 15.59 -28.10 38.33
N ASN A 30 15.67 -29.36 37.91
CA ASN A 30 15.12 -29.86 36.63
C ASN A 30 13.67 -29.42 36.36
N ASP A 31 12.78 -29.55 37.35
CA ASP A 31 11.36 -29.24 37.19
C ASP A 31 11.14 -27.74 36.95
N LEU A 32 11.81 -26.89 37.75
CA LEU A 32 11.73 -25.44 37.62
C LEU A 32 12.37 -24.95 36.31
N ALA A 33 13.51 -25.53 35.92
CA ALA A 33 14.16 -25.25 34.64
C ALA A 33 13.25 -25.62 33.45
N GLY A 34 12.51 -26.73 33.55
CA GLY A 34 11.50 -27.13 32.57
C GLY A 34 10.40 -26.09 32.41
N TRP A 35 9.79 -25.66 33.51
CA TRP A 35 8.73 -24.63 33.49
C TRP A 35 9.23 -23.28 32.96
N ILE A 36 10.40 -22.83 33.38
CA ILE A 36 11.01 -21.58 32.89
C ILE A 36 11.25 -21.67 31.37
N SER A 37 11.77 -22.79 30.90
CA SER A 37 12.04 -23.00 29.46
C SER A 37 10.76 -22.96 28.64
N ILE A 38 9.67 -23.59 29.13
CA ILE A 38 8.34 -23.53 28.49
C ILE A 38 7.84 -22.08 28.44
N ALA A 39 7.91 -21.34 29.55
CA ALA A 39 7.48 -19.95 29.59
C ALA A 39 8.28 -19.06 28.63
N LEU A 40 9.61 -19.21 28.59
CA LEU A 40 10.46 -18.43 27.70
C LEU A 40 10.26 -18.82 26.22
N GLY A 41 10.14 -20.11 25.92
CA GLY A 41 9.96 -20.59 24.55
C GLY A 41 8.60 -20.26 23.95
N TRP A 42 7.52 -20.42 24.73
CA TRP A 42 6.14 -20.26 24.23
C TRP A 42 5.51 -18.90 24.49
N ILE A 43 6.06 -18.08 25.39
CA ILE A 43 5.51 -16.76 25.71
C ILE A 43 6.51 -15.66 25.33
N VAL A 44 7.70 -15.65 25.94
CA VAL A 44 8.64 -14.53 25.77
C VAL A 44 9.23 -14.48 24.37
N THR A 45 9.75 -15.60 23.88
CA THR A 45 10.36 -15.69 22.54
C THR A 45 9.40 -15.26 21.42
N PRO A 46 8.15 -15.75 21.32
CA PRO A 46 7.25 -15.31 20.26
C PRO A 46 6.84 -13.85 20.42
N ILE A 47 6.69 -13.33 21.64
CA ILE A 47 6.41 -11.90 21.87
C ILE A 47 7.56 -11.04 21.35
N LEU A 48 8.81 -11.37 21.70
CA LEU A 48 9.99 -10.66 21.22
C LEU A 48 10.10 -10.76 19.70
N LEU A 49 9.94 -11.95 19.14
CA LEU A 49 9.98 -12.15 17.69
C LEU A 49 8.87 -11.38 16.99
N LEU A 50 7.64 -11.32 17.51
CA LEU A 50 6.56 -10.53 16.93
C LEU A 50 6.85 -9.02 17.03
N HIS A 51 7.47 -8.57 18.12
CA HIS A 51 7.82 -7.18 18.32
C HIS A 51 8.93 -6.71 17.37
N PHE A 52 9.97 -7.51 17.18
CA PHE A 52 11.10 -7.19 16.30
C PHE A 52 10.84 -7.54 14.83
N TRP A 53 10.08 -8.60 14.55
CA TRP A 53 9.74 -9.03 13.20
C TRP A 53 8.43 -8.40 12.72
N LYS A 54 8.39 -7.05 12.73
CA LYS A 54 7.27 -6.29 12.18
C LYS A 54 7.10 -6.63 10.70
N ALA A 55 5.88 -6.97 10.31
CA ALA A 55 5.56 -7.14 8.89
C ALA A 55 5.63 -5.75 8.27
N LYS A 56 6.30 -5.65 7.12
CA LYS A 56 6.22 -4.42 6.34
C LYS A 56 4.78 -4.26 5.86
N PRO A 57 4.24 -3.03 5.86
CA PRO A 57 2.90 -2.80 5.31
C PRO A 57 2.88 -3.13 3.82
N SER A 58 1.67 -3.26 3.26
CA SER A 58 1.52 -3.29 1.81
C SER A 58 1.82 -1.89 1.24
N PRO A 59 2.60 -1.77 0.15
CA PRO A 59 2.89 -0.49 -0.47
C PRO A 59 1.66 0.30 -0.94
N GLU A 60 0.53 -0.38 -1.13
CA GLU A 60 -0.74 0.22 -1.59
C GLU A 60 -1.46 1.04 -0.50
N VAL A 61 -1.16 0.79 0.77
CA VAL A 61 -1.92 1.34 1.92
C VAL A 61 -1.01 1.98 2.97
N ILE A 62 0.16 2.47 2.56
CA ILE A 62 1.02 3.21 3.49
C ILE A 62 0.45 4.62 3.74
N PRO A 63 0.44 5.11 4.99
CA PRO A 63 0.13 6.49 5.26
C PRO A 63 1.25 7.36 4.68
N VAL A 64 0.89 8.36 3.89
CA VAL A 64 1.84 9.31 3.29
C VAL A 64 1.38 10.73 3.58
N ASP A 65 2.30 11.58 3.99
CA ASP A 65 2.04 13.02 4.12
C ASP A 65 1.80 13.60 2.72
N ILE A 66 0.66 14.26 2.53
CA ILE A 66 0.34 14.90 1.25
C ILE A 66 1.36 16.00 0.88
N ASN A 67 2.04 16.59 1.87
CA ASN A 67 3.07 17.59 1.65
C ASN A 67 4.46 16.99 1.38
N ASP A 68 4.57 15.66 1.29
CA ASP A 68 5.82 15.00 0.94
C ASP A 68 6.31 15.49 -0.44
N PRO A 69 7.57 15.99 -0.57
CA PRO A 69 8.08 16.50 -1.83
C PRO A 69 8.03 15.51 -2.99
N ILE A 70 8.10 14.20 -2.71
CA ILE A 70 7.97 13.16 -3.73
C ILE A 70 6.55 13.15 -4.28
N ILE A 71 5.55 13.22 -3.40
CA ILE A 71 4.14 13.20 -3.76
C ILE A 71 3.76 14.49 -4.51
N GLN A 72 4.15 15.66 -3.99
CA GLN A 72 3.89 16.95 -4.64
C GLN A 72 4.44 16.99 -6.06
N LYS A 73 5.69 16.56 -6.27
CA LYS A 73 6.30 16.49 -7.61
C LYS A 73 5.51 15.61 -8.59
N LEU A 74 4.87 14.55 -8.10
CA LEU A 74 4.12 13.60 -8.93
C LEU A 74 2.71 14.09 -9.22
N ILE A 75 2.08 14.78 -8.26
CA ILE A 75 0.83 15.52 -8.50
C ILE A 75 1.06 16.61 -9.55
N ASP A 76 2.14 17.39 -9.42
CA ASP A 76 2.49 18.43 -10.39
C ASP A 76 2.71 17.85 -11.79
N ARG A 77 3.43 16.71 -11.88
CA ARG A 77 3.62 16.02 -13.15
C ARG A 77 2.29 15.54 -13.74
N SER A 78 1.46 14.89 -12.94
CA SER A 78 0.12 14.45 -13.34
C SER A 78 -0.69 15.60 -13.93
N ARG A 79 -0.76 16.73 -13.21
CA ARG A 79 -1.48 17.93 -13.62
C ARG A 79 -0.91 18.53 -14.91
N SER A 80 0.41 18.57 -15.05
CA SER A 80 1.05 19.07 -16.28
C SER A 80 0.71 18.25 -17.53
N GLU A 81 0.35 16.98 -17.34
CA GLU A 81 -0.01 16.05 -18.42
C GLU A 81 -1.53 15.82 -18.53
N LEU A 82 -2.36 16.58 -17.81
CA LEU A 82 -3.82 16.39 -17.77
C LEU A 82 -4.47 16.40 -19.15
N ASN A 83 -3.98 17.23 -20.09
CA ASN A 83 -4.51 17.26 -21.46
C ASN A 83 -4.41 15.91 -22.19
N ARG A 84 -3.39 15.09 -21.87
CA ARG A 84 -3.26 13.73 -22.42
C ARG A 84 -4.34 12.80 -21.90
N PHE A 85 -4.69 12.94 -20.62
CA PHE A 85 -5.82 12.23 -20.03
C PHE A 85 -7.13 12.61 -20.70
N LEU A 86 -7.41 13.92 -20.85
CA LEU A 86 -8.64 14.40 -21.48
C LEU A 86 -8.80 13.85 -22.90
N ALA A 87 -7.75 13.93 -23.71
CA ALA A 87 -7.75 13.37 -25.05
C ALA A 87 -7.96 11.85 -25.06
N GLY A 88 -7.37 11.12 -24.11
CA GLY A 88 -7.55 9.67 -24.00
C GLY A 88 -8.94 9.26 -23.55
N LEU A 89 -9.57 10.04 -22.66
CA LEU A 89 -10.95 9.84 -22.22
C LEU A 89 -11.93 10.09 -23.36
N GLU A 90 -11.77 11.18 -24.12
CA GLU A 90 -12.60 11.48 -25.29
C GLU A 90 -12.44 10.44 -26.41
N GLU A 91 -11.24 9.87 -26.58
CA GLU A 91 -11.00 8.80 -27.56
C GLU A 91 -11.80 7.53 -27.24
N GLY A 92 -12.10 7.27 -25.96
CA GLY A 92 -12.92 6.14 -25.52
C GLY A 92 -12.33 4.75 -25.79
N LYS A 93 -11.03 4.65 -26.09
CA LYS A 93 -10.35 3.38 -26.41
C LYS A 93 -9.66 2.73 -25.21
N LYS A 94 -9.52 3.46 -24.11
CA LYS A 94 -8.82 3.06 -22.88
C LYS A 94 -9.75 3.25 -21.70
N GLU A 95 -9.62 2.40 -20.69
CA GLU A 95 -10.27 2.65 -19.41
C GLU A 95 -9.56 3.84 -18.74
N ALA A 96 -10.34 4.77 -18.24
CA ALA A 96 -9.86 6.03 -17.71
C ALA A 96 -10.18 6.09 -16.22
N TYR A 97 -9.18 6.38 -15.40
CA TYR A 97 -9.36 6.54 -13.97
C TYR A 97 -8.76 7.85 -13.51
N VAL A 98 -9.33 8.41 -12.46
CA VAL A 98 -8.84 9.62 -11.82
C VAL A 98 -8.78 9.43 -10.33
N LYS A 99 -7.81 10.08 -9.70
CA LYS A 99 -7.67 10.16 -8.26
C LYS A 99 -8.03 11.55 -7.78
N PHE A 100 -8.86 11.63 -6.75
CA PHE A 100 -9.35 12.89 -6.20
C PHE A 100 -9.64 12.75 -4.70
N PRO A 101 -9.58 13.87 -3.95
CA PRO A 101 -10.03 13.90 -2.58
C PRO A 101 -11.56 13.83 -2.54
N TYR A 102 -12.11 12.95 -1.71
CA TYR A 102 -13.54 12.81 -1.49
C TYR A 102 -13.84 12.73 0.00
N LYS A 103 -14.89 13.44 0.43
CA LYS A 103 -15.27 13.50 1.84
C LYS A 103 -16.25 12.37 2.17
N PHE A 104 -15.84 11.45 3.07
CA PHE A 104 -16.70 10.42 3.65
C PHE A 104 -16.94 10.74 5.13
N GLY A 105 -18.16 11.16 5.46
CA GLY A 105 -18.48 11.64 6.81
C GLY A 105 -17.65 12.89 7.15
N ASP A 106 -16.81 12.81 8.18
CA ASP A 106 -15.91 13.90 8.61
C ASP A 106 -14.47 13.78 8.08
N GLU A 107 -14.15 12.70 7.37
CA GLU A 107 -12.80 12.43 6.86
C GLU A 107 -12.70 12.67 5.35
N ILE A 108 -11.52 13.10 4.88
CA ILE A 108 -11.20 13.19 3.45
C ILE A 108 -10.35 11.97 3.09
N GLU A 109 -10.86 11.15 2.17
CA GLU A 109 -10.12 10.03 1.58
C GLU A 109 -9.67 10.39 0.16
N HIS A 110 -8.54 9.82 -0.26
CA HIS A 110 -7.97 10.03 -1.59
C HIS A 110 -8.23 8.80 -2.45
N VAL A 111 -9.32 8.80 -3.23
CA VAL A 111 -9.87 7.61 -3.88
C VAL A 111 -9.65 7.62 -5.38
N TRP A 112 -9.57 6.42 -5.96
CA TRP A 112 -9.62 6.21 -7.41
C TRP A 112 -11.07 6.00 -7.86
N GLY A 113 -11.43 6.63 -8.97
CA GLY A 113 -12.72 6.45 -9.64
C GLY A 113 -12.56 6.25 -11.14
N LEU A 114 -13.48 5.48 -11.73
CA LEU A 114 -13.61 5.30 -13.17
C LEU A 114 -14.22 6.56 -13.79
N ALA A 115 -13.49 7.21 -14.69
CA ALA A 115 -13.92 8.38 -15.42
C ALA A 115 -14.73 7.99 -16.67
N HIS A 116 -15.91 8.61 -16.83
CA HIS A 116 -16.86 8.31 -17.91
C HIS A 116 -16.87 9.36 -19.00
N SER A 117 -16.86 10.64 -18.62
CA SER A 117 -16.94 11.75 -19.57
C SER A 117 -16.49 13.05 -18.93
N ILE A 118 -16.27 14.09 -19.75
CA ILE A 118 -16.02 15.46 -19.30
C ILE A 118 -17.24 16.31 -19.63
N LYS A 119 -17.65 17.17 -18.71
CA LYS A 119 -18.74 18.12 -18.92
C LYS A 119 -18.50 19.37 -18.06
N ASP A 120 -18.58 20.54 -18.67
CA ASP A 120 -18.53 21.84 -17.97
C ASP A 120 -17.32 21.99 -17.02
N GLY A 121 -16.13 21.52 -17.44
CA GLY A 121 -14.91 21.57 -16.63
C GLY A 121 -14.82 20.51 -15.53
N CYS A 122 -15.78 19.58 -15.46
CA CYS A 122 -15.78 18.47 -14.53
C CYS A 122 -15.58 17.13 -15.23
N VAL A 123 -14.99 16.16 -14.54
CA VAL A 123 -15.00 14.74 -14.90
C VAL A 123 -16.15 14.05 -14.18
N ILE A 124 -16.94 13.29 -14.94
CA ILE A 124 -18.00 12.45 -14.40
C ILE A 124 -17.41 11.09 -14.05
N VAL A 125 -17.46 10.72 -12.77
CA VAL A 125 -16.78 9.53 -12.24
C VAL A 125 -17.74 8.59 -11.51
N SER A 126 -17.41 7.30 -11.49
CA SER A 126 -17.98 6.34 -10.54
C SER A 126 -16.86 5.78 -9.67
N LEU A 127 -17.09 5.58 -8.38
CA LEU A 127 -16.10 4.97 -7.51
C LEU A 127 -15.83 3.52 -7.93
N GLU A 128 -14.55 3.15 -8.02
CA GLU A 128 -14.14 1.78 -8.36
C GLU A 128 -14.21 0.83 -7.16
N SER A 129 -14.10 1.37 -5.95
CA SER A 129 -14.19 0.64 -4.69
C SER A 129 -15.12 1.35 -3.71
N ASN A 130 -15.88 0.57 -2.93
CA ASN A 130 -16.57 1.11 -1.77
C ASN A 130 -15.52 1.67 -0.79
N PRO A 131 -15.70 2.89 -0.25
CA PRO A 131 -14.80 3.45 0.75
C PRO A 131 -14.75 2.56 2.00
N VAL A 132 -13.69 2.71 2.79
CA VAL A 132 -13.47 1.85 3.99
C VAL A 132 -14.34 2.30 5.18
N GLY A 133 -14.99 3.46 5.10
CA GLY A 133 -15.91 4.02 6.11
C GLY A 133 -17.41 3.70 5.93
N GLU A 134 -18.24 4.26 6.81
CA GLU A 134 -19.71 4.18 6.68
C GLU A 134 -20.15 4.87 5.38
N VAL A 135 -20.68 4.08 4.45
CA VAL A 135 -21.17 4.55 3.16
C VAL A 135 -22.62 4.96 3.33
N THR A 136 -22.93 6.25 3.21
CA THR A 136 -24.32 6.69 3.04
C THR A 136 -24.85 6.22 1.67
N GLU A 137 -26.13 5.89 1.57
CA GLU A 137 -26.75 5.33 0.34
C GLU A 137 -26.55 6.21 -0.93
N GLU A 138 -26.14 7.47 -0.78
CA GLU A 138 -25.90 8.44 -1.85
C GLU A 138 -24.64 8.17 -2.70
N VAL A 139 -23.72 7.30 -2.26
CA VAL A 139 -22.41 7.10 -2.91
C VAL A 139 -22.48 6.28 -4.22
N TYR A 140 -23.66 5.76 -4.60
CA TYR A 140 -23.83 4.97 -5.83
C TYR A 140 -24.10 5.79 -7.10
N GLU A 141 -24.26 7.11 -7.00
CA GLU A 141 -24.45 7.98 -8.17
C GLU A 141 -23.12 8.41 -8.81
N ARG A 142 -23.20 8.86 -10.07
CA ARG A 142 -22.04 9.46 -10.75
C ARG A 142 -21.69 10.78 -10.07
N LEU A 143 -20.43 10.91 -9.65
CA LEU A 143 -19.91 12.12 -9.05
C LEU A 143 -19.40 13.06 -10.15
N SER A 144 -19.53 14.37 -9.93
CA SER A 144 -18.96 15.40 -10.79
C SER A 144 -17.78 16.02 -10.06
N ILE A 145 -16.57 15.78 -10.56
CA ILE A 145 -15.31 16.19 -9.93
C ILE A 145 -14.65 17.28 -10.77
N ASP A 146 -14.31 18.41 -10.16
CA ASP A 146 -13.60 19.50 -10.83
C ASP A 146 -12.22 19.02 -11.32
N LEU A 147 -11.86 19.36 -12.56
CA LEU A 147 -10.55 19.04 -13.13
C LEU A 147 -9.39 19.56 -12.26
N ASP A 148 -9.56 20.71 -11.60
CA ASP A 148 -8.54 21.31 -10.74
C ASP A 148 -8.35 20.54 -9.42
N SER A 149 -9.35 19.76 -9.01
CA SER A 149 -9.31 18.91 -7.82
C SER A 149 -8.63 17.55 -8.06
N LEU A 150 -8.32 17.21 -9.31
CA LEU A 150 -7.64 15.95 -9.62
C LEU A 150 -6.20 15.95 -9.11
N GLU A 151 -5.82 14.84 -8.50
CA GLU A 151 -4.49 14.57 -7.95
C GLU A 151 -3.67 13.71 -8.90
N ASP A 152 -4.32 12.73 -9.52
CA ASP A 152 -3.71 11.78 -10.44
C ASP A 152 -4.72 11.29 -11.47
N TRP A 153 -4.21 10.70 -12.55
CA TRP A 153 -5.03 10.07 -13.57
C TRP A 153 -4.31 8.87 -14.14
N MET A 154 -5.05 7.90 -14.69
CA MET A 154 -4.47 6.82 -15.45
C MET A 154 -5.36 6.42 -16.62
N LEU A 155 -4.71 6.01 -17.71
CA LEU A 155 -5.37 5.37 -18.85
C LEU A 155 -4.84 3.94 -18.96
N VAL A 156 -5.72 2.96 -19.11
CA VAL A 156 -5.36 1.54 -19.26
C VAL A 156 -5.82 1.04 -20.61
N ASP A 157 -4.89 0.57 -21.43
CA ASP A 157 -5.24 -0.02 -22.72
C ASP A 157 -5.61 -1.50 -22.59
N ARG A 158 -6.16 -2.06 -23.69
CA ARG A 158 -6.60 -3.47 -23.74
C ARG A 158 -5.47 -4.48 -23.55
N SER A 159 -4.21 -4.07 -23.68
CA SER A 159 -3.05 -4.93 -23.42
C SER A 159 -2.59 -4.86 -21.96
N GLY A 160 -3.23 -4.02 -21.14
CA GLY A 160 -2.90 -3.80 -19.74
C GLY A 160 -1.78 -2.79 -19.52
N LYS A 161 -1.34 -2.06 -20.57
CA LYS A 161 -0.37 -0.97 -20.37
C LYS A 161 -1.06 0.22 -19.76
N THR A 162 -0.38 0.83 -18.79
CA THR A 162 -0.89 1.95 -18.02
C THR A 162 -0.10 3.21 -18.34
N TYR A 163 -0.82 4.27 -18.67
CA TYR A 163 -0.33 5.63 -18.84
C TYR A 163 -0.75 6.45 -17.61
N GLY A 164 0.05 7.41 -17.17
CA GLY A 164 -0.17 8.15 -15.92
C GLY A 164 0.08 7.31 -14.67
N GLY A 165 -0.74 7.50 -13.64
CA GLY A 165 -0.67 6.81 -12.35
C GLY A 165 0.59 7.20 -11.55
N TYR A 166 0.94 8.48 -11.60
CA TYR A 166 2.18 8.99 -11.02
C TYR A 166 2.21 8.86 -9.50
N SER A 167 1.06 8.92 -8.83
CA SER A 167 0.96 8.68 -7.39
C SER A 167 1.35 7.25 -6.99
N ILE A 168 1.15 6.25 -7.86
CA ILE A 168 1.59 4.86 -7.62
C ILE A 168 3.13 4.79 -7.60
N LEU A 169 3.80 5.50 -8.51
CA LEU A 169 5.25 5.68 -8.46
C LEU A 169 5.68 6.41 -7.18
N GLY A 170 4.88 7.37 -6.71
CA GLY A 170 5.11 8.10 -5.46
C GLY A 170 5.10 7.20 -4.25
N LEU A 171 4.06 6.38 -4.13
CA LEU A 171 3.96 5.35 -3.09
C LEU A 171 5.14 4.37 -3.17
N ALA A 172 5.55 3.95 -4.38
CA ALA A 172 6.70 3.09 -4.58
C ALA A 172 8.00 3.71 -4.03
N LYS A 173 8.22 5.01 -4.30
CA LYS A 173 9.38 5.77 -3.83
C LYS A 173 9.36 5.98 -2.32
N VAL A 174 8.24 6.42 -1.76
CA VAL A 174 8.05 6.63 -0.33
C VAL A 174 8.24 5.31 0.43
N TYR A 175 7.64 4.22 -0.05
CA TYR A 175 7.83 2.90 0.53
C TYR A 175 9.30 2.48 0.53
N THR A 176 10.01 2.75 -0.56
CA THR A 176 11.42 2.38 -0.69
C THR A 176 12.29 3.18 0.28
N ARG A 177 12.00 4.47 0.44
CA ARG A 177 12.65 5.34 1.43
C ARG A 177 12.43 4.81 2.86
N ASP A 178 11.20 4.46 3.21
CA ASP A 178 10.82 4.22 4.60
C ASP A 178 11.01 2.75 5.02
N TYR A 179 10.89 1.81 4.08
CA TYR A 179 10.92 0.37 4.34
C TYR A 179 11.99 -0.37 3.52
N GLY A 180 12.77 0.31 2.69
CA GLY A 180 13.87 -0.26 1.92
C GLY A 180 13.41 -0.83 0.57
N ARG A 181 13.29 -2.14 0.42
CA ARG A 181 12.98 -2.76 -0.89
C ARG A 181 11.48 -3.03 -1.06
N LEU A 182 10.93 -2.68 -2.22
CA LEU A 182 9.58 -3.07 -2.62
C LEU A 182 9.41 -4.60 -2.73
N PRO A 183 8.22 -5.12 -2.39
CA PRO A 183 7.84 -6.50 -2.71
C PRO A 183 7.95 -6.80 -4.21
N LYS A 184 8.39 -8.02 -4.57
CA LYS A 184 8.55 -8.43 -5.98
C LYS A 184 7.25 -8.39 -6.77
N ALA A 185 6.12 -8.69 -6.13
CA ALA A 185 4.81 -8.63 -6.78
C ALA A 185 4.53 -7.19 -7.24
N TYR A 186 4.58 -6.24 -6.31
CA TYR A 186 4.41 -4.82 -6.57
C TYR A 186 5.41 -4.30 -7.62
N THR A 187 6.67 -4.75 -7.59
CA THR A 187 7.64 -4.38 -8.63
C THR A 187 7.21 -4.82 -10.03
N ARG A 188 6.67 -6.03 -10.18
CA ARG A 188 6.15 -6.51 -11.48
C ARG A 188 4.93 -5.72 -11.94
N ASP A 189 4.09 -5.29 -10.99
CA ASP A 189 2.93 -4.46 -11.31
C ASP A 189 3.32 -3.07 -11.82
N LEU A 190 4.50 -2.57 -11.45
CA LEU A 190 5.06 -1.33 -11.99
C LEU A 190 5.56 -1.47 -13.43
N ASP A 191 5.86 -2.69 -13.91
CA ASP A 191 6.38 -2.92 -15.28
C ASP A 191 5.34 -2.62 -16.37
N ARG A 192 4.05 -2.53 -16.01
CA ARG A 192 2.97 -2.17 -16.94
C ARG A 192 2.89 -0.67 -17.24
N PHE A 193 3.52 0.16 -16.42
CA PHE A 193 3.51 1.61 -16.60
C PHE A 193 4.50 2.01 -17.68
N VAL A 194 4.07 2.87 -18.59
CA VAL A 194 4.88 3.24 -19.76
C VAL A 194 5.55 4.60 -19.61
N ASP A 195 5.05 5.47 -18.73
CA ASP A 195 5.53 6.84 -18.57
C ASP A 195 6.68 6.96 -17.55
N PHE A 196 7.00 5.85 -16.88
CA PHE A 196 8.13 5.71 -15.98
C PHE A 196 8.58 4.25 -15.92
N SER A 197 9.81 4.02 -15.46
CA SER A 197 10.34 2.68 -15.20
C SER A 197 10.68 2.52 -13.73
N TRP A 198 10.59 1.30 -13.20
CA TRP A 198 11.07 0.98 -11.86
C TRP A 198 12.18 -0.08 -11.87
N PRO A 199 13.31 0.13 -11.17
CA PRO A 199 13.72 1.40 -10.56
C PRO A 199 13.96 2.48 -11.65
N GLU A 200 13.79 3.75 -11.31
CA GLU A 200 14.15 4.83 -12.21
C GLU A 200 15.66 4.78 -12.46
N LYS A 201 16.06 4.76 -13.74
CA LYS A 201 17.47 4.95 -14.11
C LYS A 201 17.73 6.45 -14.05
N ASN A 202 18.61 6.87 -13.14
CA ASN A 202 19.14 8.24 -13.11
C ASN A 202 19.82 8.61 -14.43
#